data_AF-A0A0Q0U968-F1
#
_entry.id   AF-A0A0Q0U968-F1
#
_cell.length_a   1.000
_cell.length_b   1.000
_cell.length_c   1.000
_cell.angle_alpha   90.00
_cell.angle_beta   90.00
_cell.angle_gamma   90.00
#
_symmetry.space_group_name_H-M   'P 1'
#
loop_
_entity.id
_entity.type
_entity.pdbx_description
1 polymer ?
#
loop_
_entity_poly.entity_id
_entity_poly.type
_entity_poly.pdbx_seq_one_letter_code
_entity_poly.pdbx_strand_id
1 'polypeptide(L)' 'MLLDVQHCQFSVTKGVITAEIMLSLSRTLNRGQLNLDRFEFWQLTSQLSALVVCLFDAFA' A
#
# COMPACT_ATOMS: atom_id res chain seq x y z
N MET A 1 -7.14 -17.69 -41.02
CA MET A 1 -5.93 -17.80 -40.16
C MET A 1 -5.44 -16.45 -39.64
N LEU A 2 -5.48 -15.36 -40.41
CA LEU A 2 -4.98 -14.04 -39.96
C LEU A 2 -5.80 -13.38 -38.83
N LEU A 3 -7.13 -13.57 -38.84
CA LEU A 3 -8.05 -13.01 -37.82
C LEU A 3 -7.84 -13.59 -36.42
N ASP A 4 -7.46 -14.87 -36.33
CA ASP A 4 -7.25 -15.57 -35.05
C ASP A 4 -5.97 -15.09 -34.34
N VAL A 5 -4.93 -14.82 -35.14
CA VAL A 5 -3.67 -14.24 -34.67
C VAL A 5 -3.86 -12.82 -34.15
N GLN A 6 -4.65 -12.00 -34.84
CA GLN A 6 -5.00 -10.64 -34.38
C GLN A 6 -5.84 -10.68 -33.09
N HIS A 7 -6.79 -11.60 -32.99
CA HIS A 7 -7.62 -11.76 -31.80
C HIS A 7 -6.78 -12.20 -30.57
N CYS A 8 -5.87 -13.15 -30.75
CA CYS A 8 -4.92 -13.55 -29.71
C CYS A 8 -4.00 -12.39 -29.29
N GLN A 9 -3.41 -11.66 -30.24
CA GLN A 9 -2.55 -10.52 -29.92
C GLN A 9 -3.30 -9.42 -29.16
N PHE A 10 -4.54 -9.13 -29.55
CA PHE A 10 -5.37 -8.14 -28.87
C PHE A 10 -5.72 -8.58 -27.44
N SER A 11 -6.03 -9.86 -27.24
CA SER A 11 -6.28 -10.45 -25.92
C SER A 11 -5.05 -10.36 -25.01
N VAL A 12 -3.88 -10.75 -25.52
CA VAL A 12 -2.61 -10.67 -24.77
C VAL A 12 -2.27 -9.23 -24.40
N THR A 13 -2.43 -8.30 -25.35
CA THR A 13 -2.13 -6.88 -25.11
C THR A 13 -3.06 -6.29 -24.05
N LYS A 14 -4.35 -6.62 -24.08
CA LYS A 14 -5.29 -6.25 -23.01
C LYS A 14 -4.85 -6.82 -21.66
N GLY A 15 -4.47 -8.09 -21.60
CA GLY A 15 -4.01 -8.74 -20.37
C GLY A 15 -2.77 -8.07 -19.77
N VAL A 16 -1.78 -7.75 -20.61
CA VAL A 16 -0.55 -7.06 -20.20
C VAL A 16 -0.85 -5.67 -19.67
N ILE A 17 -1.68 -4.88 -20.37
CA ILE A 17 -2.06 -3.54 -19.93
C ILE A 17 -2.80 -3.59 -18.59
N THR A 18 -3.73 -4.54 -18.42
CA THR A 18 -4.44 -4.73 -17.14
C THR A 18 -3.47 -5.13 -16.01
N ALA A 19 -2.53 -6.02 -16.28
CA ALA A 19 -1.53 -6.44 -15.29
C ALA A 19 -0.59 -5.29 -14.88
N GLU A 20 -0.14 -4.46 -15.82
CA GLU A 20 0.70 -3.29 -15.53
C GLU A 20 -0.04 -2.21 -14.74
N ILE A 21 -1.31 -1.94 -15.08
CA ILE A 21 -2.16 -1.02 -14.32
C ILE A 21 -2.35 -1.53 -12.89
N MET A 22 -2.66 -2.82 -12.73
CA MET A 22 -2.83 -3.43 -11.41
C MET A 22 -1.54 -3.34 -10.59
N LEU A 23 -0.39 -3.67 -11.19
CA LEU A 23 0.92 -3.61 -10.53
C LEU A 23 1.28 -2.19 -10.09
N SER A 24 1.05 -1.21 -10.97
CA SER A 24 1.32 0.21 -10.67
C SER A 24 0.40 0.72 -9.58
N LEU A 25 -0.89 0.36 -9.63
CA LEU A 25 -1.86 0.72 -8.61
C LEU A 25 -1.49 0.11 -7.26
N SER A 26 -1.19 -1.19 -7.21
CA SER A 26 -0.74 -1.86 -5.98
C SER A 26 0.52 -1.22 -5.41
N ARG A 27 1.51 -0.86 -6.25
CA ARG A 27 2.72 -0.18 -5.77
C ARG A 27 2.40 1.19 -5.16
N THR A 28 1.47 1.93 -5.75
CA THR A 28 1.09 3.28 -5.29
C THR A 28 0.27 3.21 -4.00
N LEU A 29 -0.72 2.32 -3.96
CA LEU A 29 -1.54 2.06 -2.77
C LEU A 29 -0.68 1.55 -1.62
N ASN A 30 0.16 0.54 -1.84
CA ASN A 30 0.99 -0.04 -0.79
C ASN A 30 2.00 1.00 -0.23
N ARG A 31 2.48 1.95 -1.04
CA ARG A 31 3.30 3.07 -0.54
C ARG A 31 2.53 4.04 0.34
N GLY A 32 1.29 4.37 -0.02
CA GLY A 32 0.43 5.26 0.78
C GLY A 32 -0.05 4.60 2.07
N GLN A 33 -0.52 3.36 1.97
CA GLN A 33 -1.05 2.57 3.07
C GLN A 33 0.03 2.23 4.09
N LEU A 34 1.21 1.78 3.65
CA LEU A 34 2.31 1.43 4.56
C LEU A 34 2.89 2.66 5.26
N ASN A 35 2.81 3.84 4.65
CA ASN A 35 3.22 5.09 5.30
C ASN A 35 2.16 5.59 6.30
N LEU A 36 0.87 5.42 6.00
CA LEU A 36 -0.22 5.74 6.92
C LEU A 36 -0.22 4.81 8.14
N ASP A 37 -0.11 3.51 7.92
CA ASP A 37 -0.05 2.50 8.99
C ASP A 37 1.16 2.73 9.90
N ARG A 38 2.31 3.04 9.29
CA ARG A 38 3.52 3.42 10.02
C ARG A 38 3.32 4.73 10.80
N PHE A 39 2.65 5.73 10.23
CA PHE A 39 2.42 7.01 10.91
C PHE A 39 1.48 6.84 12.12
N GLU A 40 0.37 6.11 11.95
CA GLU A 40 -0.55 5.74 13.02
C GLU A 40 0.19 4.97 14.13
N PHE A 41 1.07 4.04 13.76
CA PHE A 41 1.88 3.28 14.72
C PHE A 41 2.89 4.14 15.50
N TRP A 42 3.64 5.01 14.81
CA TRP A 42 4.56 5.96 15.48
C TRP A 42 3.81 6.94 16.38
N GLN A 43 2.63 7.37 15.97
CA GLN A 43 1.76 8.24 16.75
C GLN A 43 1.26 7.54 18.02
N LEU A 44 0.76 6.31 17.91
CA LEU A 44 0.37 5.47 19.05
C LEU A 44 1.52 5.23 20.02
N THR A 45 2.71 4.91 19.48
CA THR A 45 3.91 4.66 20.30
C THR A 45 4.35 5.92 21.04
N SER A 46 4.27 7.09 20.39
CA SER A 46 4.59 8.38 21.01
C SER A 46 3.59 8.73 22.12
N GLN A 47 2.30 8.48 21.91
CA GLN A 47 1.27 8.68 22.93
C GLN A 47 1.47 7.75 24.13
N LEU A 48 1.76 6.48 23.88
CA LEU A 48 2.01 5.51 24.94
C LEU A 48 3.26 5.88 25.75
N SER A 49 4.33 6.32 25.07
CA SER A 49 5.54 6.79 25.74
C SER A 49 5.26 8.01 26.62
N ALA A 50 4.49 8.98 26.12
CA ALA A 50 4.09 10.15 26.91
C ALA A 50 3.22 9.76 28.11
N LEU A 51 2.31 8.80 27.94
CA LEU A 51 1.46 8.27 29.00
C LEU A 51 2.30 7.59 30.09
N VAL A 52 3.27 6.77 29.70
CA VAL A 52 4.17 6.09 30.65
C VAL A 52 5.00 7.11 31.43
N VAL A 53 5.55 8.14 30.77
CA VAL A 53 6.29 9.22 31.46
C VAL A 53 5.40 10.00 32.44
N CYS A 54 4.19 10.36 32.02
CA CYS A 54 3.22 11.07 32.87
C CYS A 54 2.82 10.24 34.10
N LEU A 55 2.64 8.93 33.92
CA LEU A 55 2.34 8.02 35.01
C LEU A 55 3.49 7.96 36.02
N PHE A 56 4.73 7.83 35.55
CA PHE A 56 5.92 7.86 36.42
C PHE A 56 6.05 9.17 37.20
N ASP A 57 5.77 10.32 36.56
CA ASP A 57 5.79 11.63 37.21
C ASP A 57 4.70 11.77 38.29
N ALA A 58 3.49 11.26 38.01
CA ALA A 58 2.39 11.29 38.98
C ALA A 58 2.58 10.32 40.17
N PHE A 59 3.45 9.31 40.03
CA PHE A 59 3.81 8.37 41.10
C PHE A 59 5.09 8.77 41.86
N ALA A 60 5.77 9.86 41.48
CA ALA A 60 6.93 10.43 42.18
C ALA A 60 6.48 11.44 43.25
#